data_AF-A0A528N3F4-F1
#
_entry.id   AF-A0A528N3F4-F1
#
_cell.length_a   1.000
_cell.length_b   1.000
_cell.length_c   1.000
_cell.angle_alpha   90.00
_cell.angle_beta   90.00
_cell.angle_gamma   90.00
#
_symmetry.space_group_name_H-M   'P 1'
#
loop_
_entity.id
_entity.type
_entity.pdbx_description
1 polymer ?
#
loop_
_entity_poly.entity_id
_entity_poly.type
_entity_poly.pdbx_seq_one_letter_code
_entity_poly.pdbx_strand_id
1 'polypeptide(L)'
;SGTGDWWSATAEPKRAIHEEVRTLFSDDKASFVKSVGSLRSEVECIVISEGNGEGRRVTLYNDGPVDRHIEVTSFAELVLGSEASD
;
A
#
# COMPACT_ATOMS: atom_id res chain seq x y z
N SER A 1 8.05 24.39 1.03
CA SER A 1 6.72 23.85 1.34
C SER A 1 6.43 22.75 0.34
N GLY A 2 6.07 21.55 0.80
CA GLY A 2 5.60 20.49 -0.08
C GLY A 2 4.26 20.89 -0.70
N THR A 3 3.92 20.40 -1.89
CA THR A 3 2.68 20.73 -2.58
C THR A 3 1.42 20.27 -1.82
N GLY A 4 1.57 19.38 -0.82
CA GLY A 4 0.47 18.77 -0.08
C GLY A 4 -0.20 17.63 -0.85
N ASP A 5 0.31 17.31 -2.05
CA ASP A 5 -0.19 16.19 -2.83
C ASP A 5 0.15 14.87 -2.17
N TRP A 6 -0.83 13.97 -2.17
CA TRP A 6 -0.69 12.63 -1.60
C TRP A 6 -1.46 11.63 -2.44
N TRP A 7 -1.04 10.37 -2.40
CA TRP A 7 -1.72 9.23 -3.00
C TRP A 7 -1.78 8.09 -1.98
N SER A 8 -2.71 7.15 -2.15
CA SER A 8 -2.66 5.88 -1.44
C SER A 8 -1.77 4.90 -2.19
N ALA A 9 -0.99 4.08 -1.46
CA ALA A 9 -0.10 3.08 -2.06
C ALA A 9 -0.86 1.94 -2.78
N THR A 10 -2.14 1.76 -2.47
CA THR A 10 -3.09 0.88 -3.14
C THR A 10 -4.21 1.72 -3.80
N ALA A 11 -5.16 1.10 -4.51
CA ALA A 11 -6.24 1.81 -5.20
C ALA A 11 -7.04 2.75 -4.28
N GLU A 12 -7.30 2.29 -3.06
CA GLU A 12 -8.05 3.00 -2.02
C GLU A 12 -7.11 3.37 -0.85
N PRO A 13 -7.45 4.39 -0.04
CA PRO A 13 -8.66 5.20 -0.08
C PRO A 13 -8.67 6.30 -1.15
N LYS A 14 -7.57 6.55 -1.86
CA LYS A 14 -7.47 7.67 -2.82
C LYS A 14 -7.09 7.21 -4.22
N ARG A 15 -8.10 7.18 -5.09
CA ARG A 15 -7.91 7.07 -6.54
C ARG A 15 -7.32 8.36 -7.10
N ALA A 16 -6.34 8.23 -8.00
CA ALA A 16 -5.73 9.34 -8.72
C ALA A 16 -6.12 9.32 -10.21
N ILE A 17 -6.05 10.49 -10.85
CA ILE A 17 -6.29 10.60 -12.29
C ILE A 17 -5.16 9.87 -13.03
N HIS A 18 -5.52 9.03 -14.00
CA HIS A 18 -4.59 8.21 -14.78
C HIS A 18 -3.74 7.22 -13.94
N GLU A 19 -4.23 6.80 -12.77
CA GLU A 19 -3.56 5.73 -12.05
C GLU A 19 -3.64 4.41 -12.82
N GLU A 20 -2.55 3.66 -12.78
CA GLU A 20 -2.54 2.27 -13.21
C GLU A 20 -2.45 1.39 -11.96
N VAL A 21 -3.33 0.40 -11.83
CA VAL A 21 -3.38 -0.49 -10.67
C VAL A 21 -3.39 -1.94 -11.15
N ARG A 22 -2.61 -2.78 -10.47
CA ARG A 22 -2.59 -4.23 -10.66
C ARG A 22 -2.62 -4.93 -9.31
N THR A 23 -3.41 -5.98 -9.20
CA THR A 23 -3.43 -6.87 -8.04
C THR A 23 -3.06 -8.29 -8.46
N LEU A 24 -2.24 -8.96 -7.65
CA LEU A 24 -1.86 -10.35 -7.83
C LEU A 24 -2.09 -11.07 -6.50
N PHE A 25 -2.68 -12.27 -6.57
CA PHE A 25 -2.85 -13.15 -5.42
C PHE A 25 -1.98 -14.38 -5.62
N SER A 26 -1.25 -14.76 -4.58
CA SER A 26 -0.56 -16.04 -4.44
C SER A 26 -1.00 -16.71 -3.14
N ASP A 27 -0.55 -17.95 -2.93
CA ASP A 27 -0.96 -18.76 -1.79
C ASP A 27 -0.62 -18.12 -0.42
N ASP A 28 0.44 -17.31 -0.37
CA ASP A 28 1.01 -16.74 0.84
C ASP A 28 0.83 -15.22 0.96
N LYS A 29 0.39 -14.53 -0.11
CA LYS A 29 0.27 -13.07 -0.11
C LYS A 29 -0.69 -12.52 -1.17
N ALA A 30 -1.07 -11.26 -0.95
CA ALA A 30 -1.63 -10.39 -1.97
C ALA A 30 -0.65 -9.25 -2.29
N SER A 31 -0.38 -9.01 -3.56
CA SER A 31 0.47 -7.92 -4.06
C SER A 31 -0.37 -6.88 -4.79
N PHE A 32 -0.23 -5.62 -4.40
CA PHE A 32 -0.87 -4.46 -5.00
C PHE A 32 0.20 -3.55 -5.58
N VAL A 33 0.14 -3.30 -6.89
CA VAL A 33 1.02 -2.37 -7.59
C VAL A 33 0.19 -1.20 -8.07
N LYS A 34 0.64 0.02 -7.79
CA LYS A 34 -0.02 1.25 -8.24
C LYS A 34 1.00 2.25 -8.76
N SER A 35 0.72 2.85 -9.92
CA SER A 35 1.50 3.94 -10.49
C SER A 35 0.66 5.22 -10.53
N VAL A 36 1.21 6.33 -10.04
CA VAL A 36 0.62 7.67 -10.09
C VAL A 36 1.68 8.65 -10.58
N GLY A 37 1.54 9.13 -11.81
CA GLY A 37 2.58 9.95 -12.45
C GLY A 37 3.90 9.18 -12.54
N SER A 38 4.97 9.72 -11.97
CA SER A 38 6.31 9.10 -11.95
C SER A 38 6.60 8.29 -10.67
N LEU A 39 5.60 8.10 -9.81
CA LEU A 39 5.74 7.36 -8.56
C LEU A 39 5.01 6.04 -8.68
N ARG A 40 5.65 4.98 -8.22
CA ARG A 40 5.06 3.65 -8.19
C ARG A 40 5.24 3.03 -6.80
N SER A 41 4.17 2.41 -6.31
CA SER A 41 4.15 1.71 -5.04
C SER A 41 3.83 0.24 -5.27
N GLU A 42 4.50 -0.62 -4.50
CA GLU A 42 4.17 -2.02 -4.36
C GLU A 42 3.90 -2.32 -2.89
N VAL A 43 2.73 -2.88 -2.59
CA VAL A 43 2.34 -3.33 -1.26
C VAL A 43 2.10 -4.83 -1.32
N GLU A 44 2.83 -5.58 -0.51
CA GLU A 44 2.64 -7.01 -0.34
C GLU A 44 2.15 -7.28 1.07
N CYS A 45 0.93 -7.82 1.18
CA CYS A 45 0.35 -8.28 2.43
C CYS A 45 0.57 -9.78 2.54
N ILE A 46 1.39 -10.21 3.51
CA ILE A 46 1.91 -11.58 3.64
C ILE A 46 1.38 -12.19 4.92
N VAL A 47 0.79 -13.38 4.84
CA VAL A 47 0.34 -14.11 6.04
C VAL A 47 1.54 -14.87 6.62
N ILE A 48 1.77 -14.74 7.93
CA ILE A 48 2.87 -15.45 8.60
C ILE A 48 2.52 -16.93 8.67
N SER A 49 3.38 -17.77 8.10
CA SER A 49 3.15 -19.21 7.96
C SER A 49 3.11 -19.94 9.31
N GLU A 50 3.90 -19.48 10.28
CA GLU A 50 4.02 -20.06 11.62
C GLU A 50 3.64 -19.04 12.70
N GLY A 51 2.39 -18.56 12.67
CA GLY A 51 1.88 -17.68 13.72
C GLY A 51 0.57 -16.97 13.35
N ASN A 52 0.05 -16.18 14.28
CA ASN A 52 -1.11 -15.32 14.07
C ASN A 52 -0.62 -13.90 13.76
N GLY A 53 -0.38 -13.62 12.47
CA GLY A 53 0.05 -12.30 12.06
C GLY A 53 0.10 -12.10 10.56
N GLU A 54 0.15 -10.83 10.20
CA GLU A 54 0.24 -10.35 8.83
C GLU A 54 1.39 -9.34 8.75
N GLY A 55 2.24 -9.49 7.73
CA GLY A 55 3.35 -8.60 7.45
C GLY A 55 3.12 -7.84 6.14
N ARG A 56 3.28 -6.51 6.19
CA ARG A 56 3.24 -5.65 4.99
C ARG A 56 4.61 -5.21 4.56
N ARG A 57 4.99 -5.51 3.33
CA ARG A 57 6.14 -4.89 2.66
C ARG A 57 5.64 -3.77 1.76
N VAL A 58 6.15 -2.56 1.96
CA VAL A 58 5.87 -1.41 1.09
C VAL A 58 7.17 -1.01 0.39
N THR A 59 7.16 -1.04 -0.94
CA THR A 59 8.27 -0.56 -1.77
C THR A 59 7.82 0.64 -2.57
N LEU A 60 8.60 1.72 -2.52
CA LEU A 60 8.35 2.95 -3.27
C LEU A 60 9.43 3.15 -4.32
N TYR A 61 9.01 3.46 -5.54
CA TYR A 61 9.87 3.75 -6.67
C TYR A 61 9.62 5.19 -7.13
N ASN A 62 10.71 5.95 -7.27
CA ASN A 62 10.71 7.21 -8.00
C ASN A 62 11.26 6.92 -9.40
N ASP A 63 10.36 6.66 -10.35
CA ASP A 63 10.71 6.39 -11.75
C ASP A 63 10.91 7.70 -12.54
N GLY A 64 10.84 8.85 -11.87
CA GLY A 64 11.05 10.18 -12.44
C GLY A 64 12.51 10.67 -12.30
N PRO A 65 12.90 11.69 -13.08
CA PRO A 65 14.27 12.20 -13.10
C PRO A 65 14.61 13.17 -11.96
N VAL A 66 13.65 13.49 -11.09
CA VAL A 66 13.79 14.50 -10.04
C VAL A 66 13.70 13.82 -8.68
N ASP A 67 14.63 14.13 -7.79
CA ASP A 67 14.60 13.66 -6.40
C ASP A 67 13.30 14.06 -5.69
N ARG A 68 12.79 13.14 -4.86
CA ARG A 68 11.54 13.32 -4.12
C ARG A 68 11.79 13.07 -2.64
N HIS A 69 11.24 13.96 -1.81
CA HIS A 69 11.06 13.71 -0.40
C HIS A 69 9.63 13.21 -0.18
N ILE A 70 9.47 12.02 0.39
CA ILE A 70 8.18 11.36 0.57
C ILE A 70 8.01 11.05 2.06
N GLU A 71 6.93 11.53 2.65
CA GLU A 71 6.49 11.12 3.98
C GLU A 71 5.56 9.91 3.85
N VAL A 72 5.80 8.88 4.64
CA VAL A 72 4.99 7.65 4.64
C VAL A 72 4.18 7.60 5.93
N THR A 73 2.86 7.65 5.79
CA THR A 73 1.92 7.50 6.91
C THR A 73 1.19 6.16 6.78
N SER A 74 1.29 5.32 7.81
CA SER A 74 0.51 4.08 7.88
C SER A 74 -0.81 4.32 8.63
N PHE A 75 -1.83 3.53 8.30
CA PHE A 75 -3.14 3.58 8.92
C PHE A 75 -3.66 2.16 9.17
N ALA A 76 -4.29 1.95 10.31
CA ALA A 76 -5.02 0.74 10.65
C ALA A 76 -6.21 1.10 11.56
N GLU A 77 -7.33 0.43 11.36
CA GLU A 77 -8.50 0.52 12.23
C GLU A 77 -8.61 -0.79 13.03
N LEU A 78 -8.57 -0.69 14.37
CA LEU A 78 -8.57 -1.86 15.25
C LEU A 78 -10.00 -2.22 15.67
N VAL A 79 -10.36 -3.50 15.56
CA VAL A 79 -11.59 -4.05 16.12
C VAL A 79 -11.35 -4.44 17.58
N LEU A 80 -12.19 -3.97 18.49
CA LEU A 80 -12.06 -4.22 19.94
C LEU A 80 -12.85 -5.45 20.44
N GLY A 81 -13.70 -6.02 19.58
CA GLY A 81 -14.49 -7.23 19.88
C GLY A 81 -13.67 -8.51 19.79
N SER A 82 -14.20 -9.61 20.33
CA SER A 82 -13.62 -10.95 20.12
C SER A 82 -13.93 -11.44 18.70
N GLU A 83 -13.06 -12.30 18.14
CA GLU A 83 -13.26 -12.92 16.81
C GLU A 83 -14.62 -13.62 16.68
N ALA A 84 -15.17 -14.14 17.78
CA ALA A 84 -16.45 -14.84 17.80
C ALA A 84 -17.70 -13.93 17.86
N SER A 85 -17.52 -12.61 17.82
CA SER A 85 -18.62 -11.63 17.89
C SER A 85 -19.05 -11.08 16.53
N ASP A 86 -18.56 -11.66 15.43
CA ASP A 86 -18.98 -11.34 14.05
C ASP A 86 -20.15 -12.24 13.59
#